data_AF-A0A9X7A0G1-F1
#
_entry.id   AF-A0A9X7A0G1-F1
#
_cell.length_a   1.000
_cell.length_b   1.000
_cell.length_c   1.000
_cell.angle_alpha   90.00
_cell.angle_beta   90.00
_cell.angle_gamma   90.00
#
_symmetry.space_group_name_H-M   'P 1'
#
loop_
_entity.id
_entity.type
_entity.pdbx_description
1 polymer ?
#
loop_
_entity_poly.entity_id
_entity_poly.type
_entity_poly.pdbx_seq_one_letter_code
_entity_poly.pdbx_strand_id
1 'polypeptide(L)'
;MPKQRKYNLVEIGLISIALWWAVLLLSPIATFKNSVYSTMEQVMPEQLWGMQCLFISFFLLYGVATDNKIIRSIGLLISIGFWTFVSVSLWLSDSATTGTSYFVWALMAAGLYLKLMKVGDG
;
A
#
# COMPACT_ATOMS: atom_id res chain seq x y z
N MET A 1 15.22 9.81 29.53
CA MET A 1 15.72 9.33 28.22
C MET A 1 14.55 9.26 27.26
N PRO A 2 14.54 9.96 26.11
CA PRO A 2 13.48 9.78 25.13
C PRO A 2 13.51 8.33 24.64
N LYS A 3 12.38 7.62 24.74
CA LYS A 3 12.25 6.25 24.20
C LYS A 3 12.64 6.29 22.72
N GLN A 4 13.69 5.57 22.34
CA GLN A 4 14.07 5.43 20.93
C GLN A 4 12.86 4.90 20.14
N ARG A 5 12.38 5.71 19.21
CA ARG A 5 11.26 5.35 18.33
C ARG A 5 11.75 4.25 17.39
N LYS A 6 11.35 3.01 17.64
CA LYS A 6 11.69 1.89 16.76
C LYS A 6 10.76 1.94 15.54
N TYR A 7 11.24 2.55 14.46
CA TYR A 7 10.55 2.49 13.17
C TYR A 7 10.58 1.06 12.65
N ASN A 8 9.43 0.55 12.23
CA ASN A 8 9.33 -0.79 11.66
C ASN A 8 9.73 -0.73 10.18
N LEU A 9 10.75 -1.50 9.79
CA LEU A 9 11.24 -1.54 8.41
C LEU A 9 10.13 -1.89 7.40
N VAL A 10 9.19 -2.74 7.79
CA VAL A 10 8.06 -3.13 6.93
C VAL A 10 7.13 -1.94 6.66
N GLU A 11 6.96 -1.04 7.62
CA GLU A 11 6.12 0.15 7.43
C GLU A 11 6.77 1.17 6.53
N ILE A 12 8.08 1.37 6.70
CA ILE A 12 8.85 2.20 5.79
C ILE A 12 8.73 1.62 4.38
N GLY A 13 8.87 0.31 4.22
CA GLY A 13 8.65 -0.38 2.94
C GLY A 13 7.28 -0.11 2.33
N LEU A 14 6.20 -0.26 3.11
CA LEU A 14 4.83 0.02 2.66
C LEU A 14 4.61 1.48 2.27
N ILE A 15 5.15 2.43 3.04
CA ILE A 15 5.10 3.86 2.71
C ILE A 15 5.86 4.12 1.42
N SER A 16 7.08 3.59 1.30
CA SER A 16 7.93 3.79 0.13
C SER A 16 7.35 3.21 -1.15
N ILE A 17 6.78 2.00 -1.12
CA ILE A 17 6.17 1.41 -2.31
C ILE A 17 4.89 2.14 -2.71
N ALA A 18 4.08 2.59 -1.74
CA ALA A 18 2.92 3.42 -2.02
C ALA A 18 3.33 4.78 -2.63
N LEU A 19 4.36 5.44 -2.10
CA LEU A 19 4.89 6.68 -2.68
C LEU A 19 5.43 6.48 -4.10
N TRP A 20 6.20 5.41 -4.30
CA TRP A 20 6.76 5.08 -5.60
C TRP A 20 5.66 4.94 -6.65
N TRP A 21 4.62 4.16 -6.36
CA TRP A 21 3.47 4.00 -7.25
C TRP A 21 2.65 5.29 -7.40
N ALA A 22 2.49 6.08 -6.35
CA ALA A 22 1.83 7.38 -6.46
C ALA A 22 2.56 8.29 -7.47
N VAL A 23 3.88 8.39 -7.37
CA VAL A 23 4.69 9.20 -8.29
C VAL A 23 4.59 8.68 -9.72
N LEU A 24 4.75 7.36 -9.92
CA LEU A 24 4.67 6.77 -11.26
C LEU A 24 3.31 7.02 -11.93
N LEU A 25 2.20 6.76 -11.22
CA LEU A 25 0.85 6.82 -11.80
C LEU A 25 0.31 8.25 -11.94
N LEU A 26 0.83 9.20 -11.16
CA LEU A 26 0.52 10.63 -11.32
C LEU A 26 1.42 11.32 -12.36
N SER A 27 2.53 10.68 -12.75
CA SER A 27 3.41 11.17 -13.79
C SER A 27 2.84 10.88 -15.19
N PRO A 28 3.22 11.64 -16.23
CA PRO A 28 2.71 11.46 -17.59
C PRO A 28 3.32 10.25 -18.34
N ILE A 29 3.80 9.22 -17.63
CA ILE A 29 4.47 8.05 -18.19
C ILE A 29 3.47 7.08 -18.87
N ALA A 30 2.17 7.18 -18.54
CA ALA A 30 1.09 6.34 -19.08
C ALA A 30 1.36 4.84 -18.88
N THR A 31 1.58 4.47 -17.62
CA THR A 31 1.96 3.12 -17.18
C THR A 31 0.94 2.06 -17.62
N PHE A 32 -0.34 2.43 -17.64
CA PHE A 32 -1.43 1.50 -17.95
C PHE A 32 -1.59 1.19 -19.44
N LYS A 33 -0.87 1.89 -20.32
CA LYS A 33 -0.76 1.48 -21.73
C LYS A 33 -0.13 0.09 -21.90
N ASN A 34 0.56 -0.40 -20.87
CA ASN A 34 1.03 -1.78 -20.83
C ASN A 34 -0.15 -2.73 -20.54
N SER A 35 -0.32 -3.77 -21.38
CA SER A 35 -1.41 -4.75 -21.28
C SER A 35 -1.48 -5.47 -19.93
N VAL A 36 -0.37 -5.54 -19.19
CA VAL A 36 -0.30 -6.09 -17.83
C VAL A 36 -1.25 -5.38 -16.87
N TYR A 37 -1.52 -4.09 -17.06
CA TYR A 37 -2.39 -3.31 -16.17
C TYR A 37 -3.79 -3.08 -16.76
N SER A 38 -4.14 -3.75 -17.86
CA SER A 38 -5.42 -3.58 -18.57
C SER A 38 -6.64 -3.79 -17.67
N THR A 39 -6.61 -4.78 -16.77
CA THR A 39 -7.69 -5.00 -15.80
C THR A 39 -7.85 -3.83 -14.83
N MET A 40 -6.74 -3.19 -14.42
CA MET A 40 -6.79 -2.03 -13.52
C MET A 40 -7.28 -0.77 -14.24
N GLU A 41 -6.91 -0.61 -15.52
CA GLU A 41 -7.37 0.50 -16.37
C GLU A 41 -8.90 0.50 -16.57
N GLN A 42 -9.50 -0.68 -16.70
CA GLN A 42 -10.96 -0.82 -16.86
C GLN A 42 -11.75 -0.39 -15.62
N VAL A 43 -11.14 -0.43 -14.44
CA VAL A 43 -11.81 -0.15 -13.17
C VAL A 43 -11.84 1.34 -12.88
N MET A 44 -10.69 2.02 -13.05
CA MET A 44 -10.61 3.48 -12.93
C MET A 44 -9.36 4.04 -13.64
N PRO A 45 -9.36 5.34 -13.99
CA PRO A 45 -8.19 6.01 -14.58
C PRO A 45 -6.91 5.89 -13.76
N GLU A 46 -5.76 5.83 -14.44
CA GLU A 46 -4.42 5.68 -13.85
C GLU A 46 -4.14 6.72 -12.74
N GLN A 47 -4.56 7.97 -12.94
CA GLN A 47 -4.35 9.04 -11.97
C GLN A 47 -5.10 8.79 -10.65
N LEU A 48 -6.27 8.15 -10.71
CA LEU A 48 -7.02 7.82 -9.49
C LEU A 48 -6.34 6.70 -8.69
N TRP A 49 -5.73 5.72 -9.37
CA TRP A 49 -4.85 4.74 -8.72
C TRP A 49 -3.65 5.42 -8.04
N GLY A 50 -3.02 6.38 -8.73
CA GLY A 50 -1.96 7.20 -8.16
C GLY A 50 -2.38 7.98 -6.92
N MET A 51 -3.58 8.57 -6.94
CA MET A 51 -4.15 9.26 -5.77
C MET A 51 -4.41 8.31 -4.59
N GLN A 52 -4.88 7.09 -4.84
CA GLN A 52 -5.05 6.08 -3.78
C GLN A 52 -3.72 5.71 -3.13
N CYS A 53 -2.68 5.46 -3.95
CA CYS A 53 -1.32 5.23 -3.47
C CYS A 53 -0.81 6.38 -2.59
N LEU A 54 -1.09 7.63 -3.00
CA LEU A 54 -0.72 8.81 -2.25
C LEU A 54 -1.46 8.90 -0.91
N PHE A 55 -2.76 8.61 -0.88
CA PHE A 55 -3.54 8.55 0.36
C PHE A 55 -3.04 7.46 1.31
N ILE A 56 -2.76 6.25 0.81
CA ILE A 56 -2.20 5.15 1.62
C ILE A 56 -0.89 5.58 2.26
N SER A 57 0.02 6.13 1.46
CA SER A 57 1.29 6.64 1.97
C SER A 57 1.08 7.72 3.02
N PHE A 58 0.19 8.69 2.77
CA PHE A 58 -0.09 9.77 3.70
C PHE A 58 -0.60 9.24 5.04
N PHE A 59 -1.60 8.35 5.05
CA PHE A 59 -2.14 7.79 6.28
C PHE A 59 -1.11 6.96 7.06
N LEU A 60 -0.32 6.15 6.35
CA LEU A 60 0.73 5.35 6.99
C LEU A 60 1.84 6.25 7.56
N LEU A 61 2.34 7.21 6.78
CA LEU A 61 3.38 8.15 7.20
C LEU A 61 2.89 9.02 8.37
N TYR A 62 1.70 9.60 8.26
CA TYR A 62 1.12 10.42 9.31
C TYR A 62 0.87 9.61 10.58
N GLY A 63 0.30 8.41 10.47
CA GLY A 63 0.06 7.50 11.59
C GLY A 63 1.35 7.11 12.31
N VAL A 64 2.42 6.82 11.57
CA VAL A 64 3.75 6.54 12.12
C VAL A 64 4.40 7.79 12.73
N ALA A 65 4.32 8.95 12.06
CA ALA A 65 4.94 10.20 12.50
C ALA A 65 4.27 10.78 13.75
N THR A 66 2.96 10.60 13.92
CA THR A 66 2.19 11.08 15.08
C THR A 66 1.98 10.02 16.16
N ASP A 67 2.41 8.77 15.93
CA ASP A 67 2.10 7.62 16.79
C ASP A 67 0.59 7.38 16.99
N ASN A 68 -0.24 7.84 16.04
CA ASN A 68 -1.67 7.69 16.10
C ASN A 68 -2.09 6.29 15.61
N LYS A 69 -2.40 5.41 16.56
CA LYS A 69 -2.84 4.03 16.30
C LYS A 69 -4.04 3.93 15.37
N ILE A 70 -5.03 4.81 15.52
CA ILE A 70 -6.26 4.77 14.71
C ILE A 70 -5.93 5.08 13.26
N ILE A 71 -5.22 6.16 13.01
CA ILE A 71 -4.86 6.58 11.65
C ILE A 71 -3.96 5.55 10.97
N ARG A 72 -2.99 5.02 11.72
CA ARG A 72 -2.12 3.94 11.25
C ARG A 72 -2.92 2.68 10.90
N SER A 73 -3.92 2.32 11.71
CA SER A 73 -4.79 1.16 11.45
C SER A 73 -5.64 1.34 10.18
N ILE A 74 -6.18 2.54 9.95
CA ILE A 74 -6.92 2.88 8.72
C ILE A 74 -6.01 2.76 7.50
N GLY A 75 -4.82 3.37 7.55
CA GLY A 75 -3.84 3.26 6.46
C GLY A 75 -3.46 1.81 6.14
N LEU A 76 -3.28 0.98 7.17
CA LEU A 76 -2.99 -0.45 6.99
C LEU A 76 -4.17 -1.23 6.39
N LEU A 77 -5.41 -0.97 6.82
CA LEU A 77 -6.60 -1.63 6.25
C LEU A 77 -6.79 -1.29 4.77
N ILE A 78 -6.66 -0.01 4.42
CA ILE A 78 -6.74 0.44 3.02
C ILE A 78 -5.62 -0.23 2.22
N SER A 79 -4.40 -0.26 2.76
CA SER A 79 -3.24 -0.91 2.15
C SER A 79 -3.49 -2.41 1.87
N ILE A 80 -4.06 -3.17 2.82
CA ILE A 80 -4.40 -4.58 2.63
C ILE A 80 -5.35 -4.77 1.45
N GLY A 81 -6.46 -4.02 1.44
CA GLY A 81 -7.46 -4.12 0.37
C GLY A 81 -6.88 -3.73 -0.99
N PHE A 82 -6.13 -2.63 -1.03
CA PHE A 82 -5.49 -2.12 -2.23
C PHE A 82 -4.50 -3.12 -2.83
N TRP A 83 -3.52 -3.59 -2.07
CA TRP A 83 -2.50 -4.51 -2.59
C TRP A 83 -3.06 -5.87 -2.95
N THR A 84 -4.11 -6.33 -2.24
CA THR A 84 -4.84 -7.55 -2.62
C THR A 84 -5.52 -7.37 -3.97
N PHE A 85 -6.18 -6.23 -4.19
CA PHE A 85 -6.84 -5.93 -5.45
C PHE A 85 -5.84 -5.85 -6.62
N VAL A 86 -4.71 -5.15 -6.42
CA VAL A 86 -3.62 -5.08 -7.41
C VAL A 86 -3.10 -6.48 -7.75
N SER A 87 -2.86 -7.31 -6.72
CA SER A 87 -2.43 -8.70 -6.91
C SER A 87 -3.40 -9.50 -7.77
N VAL A 88 -4.69 -9.47 -7.44
CA VAL A 88 -5.72 -10.21 -8.18
C VAL A 88 -5.83 -9.71 -9.62
N SER A 89 -5.79 -8.39 -9.84
CA SER A 89 -5.86 -7.81 -11.18
C SER A 89 -4.69 -8.26 -12.07
N LEU A 90 -3.49 -8.39 -11.51
CA LEU A 90 -2.31 -8.86 -12.22
C LEU A 90 -2.31 -10.37 -12.49
N TRP A 91 -2.88 -11.15 -11.57
CA TRP A 91 -3.14 -12.58 -11.82
C TRP A 91 -4.13 -12.79 -12.98
N LEU A 92 -5.13 -11.91 -13.11
CA LEU A 92 -6.08 -11.94 -14.23
C LEU A 92 -5.50 -11.41 -15.55
N SER A 93 -4.37 -10.69 -15.51
CA SER A 93 -3.74 -10.06 -16.68
C SER A 93 -2.45 -10.78 -17.12
N ASP A 94 -2.40 -12.11 -16.94
CA ASP A 94 -1.26 -13.01 -17.25
C ASP A 94 0.09 -12.64 -16.60
N SER A 95 0.08 -11.81 -15.55
CA SER A 95 1.28 -11.38 -14.83
C SER A 95 1.35 -12.00 -13.43
N ALA A 96 1.31 -13.33 -13.38
CA ALA A 96 1.16 -14.10 -12.15
C ALA A 96 2.23 -13.79 -11.08
N THR A 97 3.50 -13.74 -11.50
CA THR A 97 4.66 -13.47 -10.63
C THR A 97 4.61 -12.07 -10.03
N THR A 98 4.26 -11.07 -10.86
CA THR A 98 4.06 -9.69 -10.43
C THR A 98 2.91 -9.59 -9.44
N GLY A 99 1.77 -10.26 -9.70
CA GLY A 99 0.65 -10.31 -8.77
C GLY A 99 1.05 -10.87 -7.40
N THR A 100 1.80 -11.97 -7.37
CA THR A 100 2.29 -12.57 -6.11
C THR A 100 3.15 -11.60 -5.30
N SER A 101 3.95 -10.76 -5.96
CA SER A 101 4.76 -9.75 -5.26
C SER A 101 3.87 -8.72 -4.52
N TYR A 102 2.74 -8.30 -5.10
CA TYR A 102 1.77 -7.42 -4.43
C TYR A 102 0.98 -8.13 -3.35
N PHE A 103 0.70 -9.42 -3.52
CA PHE A 103 0.09 -10.21 -2.44
C PHE A 103 0.97 -10.23 -1.19
N VAL A 104 2.29 -10.34 -1.36
CA VAL A 104 3.24 -10.28 -0.24
C VAL A 104 3.17 -8.92 0.48
N TRP A 105 3.01 -7.80 -0.22
CA TRP A 105 2.77 -6.49 0.41
C TRP A 105 1.45 -6.44 1.18
N ALA A 106 0.39 -7.05 0.66
CA ALA A 106 -0.88 -7.17 1.38
C ALA A 106 -0.73 -7.98 2.68
N LEU A 107 0.00 -9.10 2.64
CA LEU A 107 0.28 -9.92 3.83
C LEU A 107 1.14 -9.17 4.85
N MET A 108 2.14 -8.41 4.40
CA MET A 108 2.95 -7.56 5.26
C MET A 108 2.11 -6.49 5.96
N ALA A 109 1.22 -5.82 5.24
CA ALA A 109 0.29 -4.85 5.81
C ALA A 109 -0.67 -5.50 6.82
N ALA A 110 -1.18 -6.69 6.52
CA ALA A 110 -2.05 -7.46 7.43
C ALA A 110 -1.30 -7.89 8.70
N GLY A 111 -0.08 -8.38 8.59
CA GLY A 111 0.75 -8.75 9.73
C GLY A 111 1.03 -7.55 10.65
N LEU A 112 1.30 -6.38 10.07
CA LEU A 112 1.47 -5.14 10.83
C LEU A 112 0.18 -4.68 11.49
N TYR A 113 -0.95 -4.78 10.80
CA TYR A 113 -2.26 -4.44 11.35
C TYR A 113 -2.58 -5.30 12.58
N LEU A 114 -2.43 -6.62 12.47
CA LEU A 114 -2.66 -7.54 13.59
C LEU A 114 -1.72 -7.26 14.76
N LYS A 115 -0.44 -6.97 14.49
CA LYS A 115 0.52 -6.58 15.53
C LYS A 115 0.12 -5.27 16.21
N LEU A 116 -0.33 -4.28 15.45
CA LEU A 116 -0.78 -3.00 15.98
C LEU A 116 -2.01 -3.16 16.88
N MET A 117 -2.96 -4.02 16.50
CA MET A 117 -4.17 -4.28 17.29
C MET A 117 -3.86 -4.96 18.61
N LYS A 118 -3.02 -6.01 18.62
CA LYS A 118 -2.58 -6.74 19.83
C LYS A 118 -1.92 -5.86 20.89
N VAL A 119 -1.27 -4.76 20.50
CA VAL A 119 -0.60 -3.82 21.42
C VAL A 119 -1.62 -2.97 22.22
N GLY A 120 -2.91 -3.03 21.91
CA GLY A 120 -3.96 -2.31 22.66
C GLY A 120 -4.65 -3.10 23.77
N ASP A 121 -4.36 -4.40 23.91
CA ASP A 121 -5.05 -5.29 24.85
C ASP A 121 -4.26 -5.48 26.18
N GLY A 122 -3.46 -4.49 26.57
CA GLY A 122 -2.63 -4.52 27.78
C GLY A 122 -2.73 -3.24 28.59
#